data_AF-A0A4S4N095-F1
#
_entry.id   AF-A0A4S4N095-F1
#
_cell.length_a   1.000
_cell.length_b   1.000
_cell.length_c   1.000
_cell.angle_alpha   90.00
_cell.angle_beta   90.00
_cell.angle_gamma   90.00
#
_symmetry.space_group_name_H-M   'P 1'
#
loop_
_entity.id
_entity.type
_entity.pdbx_description
1 polymer ?
#
loop_
_entity_poly.entity_id
_entity_poly.type
_entity_poly.pdbx_seq_one_letter_code
_entity_poly.pdbx_strand_id
1 'polypeptide(L)'
;MQALIVRTSSQPWHLLASSLCRPCRAHRSLQRRGLATDAKESITVLGENYTTDSKTNITSSIMSKLERKLHLQPSHPIGILRSLIETHYPSFTALSNFSPVVTPAMNFDDLSFPLDHPGRSLTDSYYINSDRMLRTHTSAHEVETFAKGIRQWLLTADVYRRDEIDGSHYPVFHQMEGARIFHDSAEGIQELEDDNARLLVHLAKSNIVIEDIPHVTGTNPAQASHNPLHSELVAQNLKLSLNSLILDLFGGRAGAQRANLCGSGG
;
A
#
# COMPACT_ATOMS: atom_id res chain seq x y z
N MET A 1 -8.92 0.35 -10.90
CA MET A 1 -7.94 -0.67 -11.35
C MET A 1 -7.42 -1.37 -10.09
N GLN A 2 -8.11 -2.42 -9.66
CA GLN A 2 -7.58 -3.33 -8.64
C GLN A 2 -6.59 -4.24 -9.37
N ALA A 3 -5.31 -4.09 -9.06
CA ALA A 3 -4.31 -5.02 -9.54
C ALA A 3 -4.37 -6.23 -8.59
N LEU A 4 -4.88 -7.36 -9.09
CA LEU A 4 -4.57 -8.66 -8.52
C LEU A 4 -3.08 -8.91 -8.80
N ILE A 5 -2.22 -8.45 -7.90
CA ILE A 5 -0.79 -8.72 -7.96
C ILE A 5 -0.57 -10.04 -7.22
N VAL A 6 -0.69 -11.16 -7.94
CA VAL A 6 -0.16 -12.43 -7.46
C VAL A 6 1.35 -12.39 -7.72
N ARG A 7 2.19 -12.68 -6.71
CA ARG A 7 3.66 -12.74 -6.86
C ARG A 7 4.20 -14.00 -6.21
N THR A 8 5.09 -14.69 -6.91
CA THR A 8 5.82 -15.86 -6.39
C THR A 8 6.98 -15.43 -5.49
N SER A 9 7.15 -16.09 -4.35
CA SER A 9 8.19 -15.80 -3.34
C SER A 9 9.57 -16.38 -3.66
N SER A 10 9.96 -16.51 -4.93
CA SER A 10 11.14 -17.31 -5.34
C SER A 10 12.41 -16.49 -5.60
N GLN A 11 12.73 -15.51 -4.76
CA GLN A 11 14.08 -14.91 -4.70
C GLN A 11 14.47 -14.60 -3.23
N PRO A 12 15.60 -15.10 -2.73
CA PRO A 12 16.08 -14.80 -1.38
C PRO A 12 16.56 -13.34 -1.27
N TRP A 13 16.05 -12.63 -0.27
CA TRP A 13 16.44 -11.26 0.05
C TRP A 13 17.82 -11.24 0.73
N HIS A 14 18.87 -10.90 -0.01
CA HIS A 14 20.21 -10.76 0.56
C HIS A 14 20.41 -9.36 1.17
N LEU A 15 20.46 -9.32 2.51
CA LEU A 15 20.93 -8.17 3.29
C LEU A 15 22.46 -8.21 3.35
N LEU A 16 23.15 -7.18 2.84
CA LEU A 16 24.57 -6.97 3.09
C LEU A 16 24.75 -6.02 4.27
N ALA A 17 25.25 -6.55 5.39
CA ALA A 17 25.62 -5.81 6.58
C ALA A 17 27.08 -5.35 6.54
N SER A 18 27.25 -4.10 7.01
CA SER A 18 28.41 -3.40 7.58
C SER A 18 29.81 -4.05 7.62
N SER A 19 30.82 -3.21 7.33
CA SER A 19 32.17 -3.37 7.87
C SER A 19 32.70 -2.06 8.44
N LEU A 20 32.94 -2.04 9.75
CA LEU A 20 33.71 -1.03 10.49
C LEU A 20 35.22 -1.27 10.29
N CYS A 21 36.01 -0.21 10.08
CA CYS A 21 37.42 -0.22 10.47
C CYS A 21 37.99 1.16 10.84
N ARG A 22 39.05 1.09 11.65
CA ARG A 22 39.59 2.03 12.65
C ARG A 22 40.42 3.22 12.12
N PRO A 23 40.82 4.18 12.99
CA PRO A 23 41.36 5.48 12.57
C PRO A 23 42.89 5.47 12.42
N CYS A 24 43.40 6.32 11.51
CA CYS A 24 44.81 6.65 11.41
C CYS A 24 45.06 8.17 11.45
N ARG A 25 46.24 8.51 11.96
CA ARG A 25 46.67 9.79 12.54
C ARG A 25 46.82 10.97 11.57
N ALA A 26 46.77 12.13 12.20
CA ALA A 26 47.05 13.48 11.73
C ALA A 26 48.29 13.65 10.83
N HIS A 27 48.14 14.50 9.81
CA HIS A 27 49.21 15.31 9.25
C HIS A 27 48.73 16.76 9.06
N ARG A 28 49.63 17.69 9.40
CA ARG A 28 49.45 19.15 9.34
C ARG A 28 49.73 19.70 7.94
N SER A 29 49.13 20.86 7.70
CA SER A 29 49.50 21.93 6.74
C SER A 29 49.08 21.74 5.29
N LEU A 30 48.20 22.62 4.81
CA LEU A 30 48.54 23.84 4.07
C LEU A 30 47.23 24.56 3.75
N GLN A 31 47.15 25.85 4.07
CA GLN A 31 46.03 26.71 3.69
C GLN A 31 45.95 26.78 2.16
N ARG A 32 45.03 26.03 1.57
CA ARG A 32 44.46 26.36 0.27
C ARG A 32 43.18 27.14 0.52
N ARG A 33 43.11 28.35 -0.04
CA ARG A 33 41.85 29.08 -0.20
C ARG A 33 40.91 28.15 -0.95
N GLY A 34 39.95 27.56 -0.23
CA GLY A 34 38.87 26.82 -0.83
C GLY A 34 38.09 27.79 -1.71
N LEU A 35 37.98 27.46 -2.99
CA LEU A 35 36.81 27.84 -3.76
C LEU A 35 35.61 27.48 -2.88
N ALA A 36 34.73 28.44 -2.59
CA ALA A 36 33.46 28.13 -1.95
C ALA A 36 32.80 27.06 -2.82
N THR A 37 32.83 25.82 -2.34
CA THR A 37 31.96 24.78 -2.87
C THR A 37 30.57 25.32 -2.60
N ASP A 38 29.83 25.66 -3.66
CA ASP A 38 28.40 25.99 -3.54
C ASP A 38 27.80 24.96 -2.60
N ALA A 39 27.35 25.41 -1.44
CA ALA A 39 26.71 24.53 -0.48
C ALA A 39 25.48 23.99 -1.21
N LYS A 40 25.47 22.68 -1.49
CA LYS A 40 24.32 22.07 -2.16
C LYS A 40 23.08 22.41 -1.33
N GLU A 41 22.11 23.03 -1.96
CA GLU A 41 20.86 23.40 -1.30
C GLU A 41 20.23 22.16 -0.66
N SER A 42 19.62 22.36 0.51
CA SER A 42 19.02 21.29 1.28
C SER A 42 17.61 21.65 1.71
N ILE A 43 16.73 20.65 1.74
CA ILE A 43 15.36 20.78 2.20
C ILE A 43 15.11 19.83 3.37
N THR A 44 14.40 20.30 4.39
CA THR A 44 14.02 19.50 5.56
C THR A 44 12.62 18.95 5.36
N VAL A 45 12.46 17.63 5.38
CA VAL A 45 11.18 16.94 5.25
C VAL A 45 11.02 15.98 6.43
N LEU A 46 9.97 16.18 7.24
CA LEU A 46 9.70 15.37 8.45
C LEU A 46 10.90 15.31 9.44
N GLY A 47 11.64 16.41 9.58
CA GLY A 47 12.80 16.51 10.46
C GLY A 47 14.13 16.00 9.87
N GLU A 48 14.09 15.37 8.69
CA GLU A 48 15.27 14.85 8.00
C GLU A 48 15.73 15.80 6.89
N ASN A 49 17.05 15.97 6.73
CA ASN A 49 17.63 16.85 5.71
C ASN A 49 17.97 16.08 4.42
N TYR A 50 17.49 16.58 3.29
CA TYR A 50 17.73 16.02 1.97
C TYR A 50 18.44 17.05 1.09
N THR A 51 19.50 16.62 0.41
CA THR A 51 20.14 17.43 -0.64
C THR A 51 19.24 17.52 -1.85
N THR A 52 19.03 18.73 -2.38
CA THR A 52 18.21 18.96 -3.58
C THR A 52 19.00 18.66 -4.85
N ASP A 53 18.28 18.38 -5.94
CA ASP A 53 18.85 18.19 -7.27
C ASP A 53 17.85 18.61 -8.36
N SER A 54 18.18 18.33 -9.62
CA SER A 54 17.34 18.66 -10.78
C SER A 54 15.95 18.02 -10.79
N LYS A 55 15.69 16.98 -9.99
CA LYS A 55 14.39 16.33 -9.87
C LYS A 55 13.54 16.90 -8.73
N THR A 56 14.13 17.64 -7.80
CA THR A 56 13.41 18.22 -6.66
C THR A 56 12.24 19.09 -7.13
N ASN A 57 11.02 18.73 -6.75
CA ASN A 57 9.80 19.45 -7.15
C ASN A 57 8.73 19.54 -6.05
N ILE A 58 9.03 19.03 -4.84
CA ILE A 58 8.16 19.16 -3.67
C ILE A 58 8.00 20.63 -3.25
N THR A 59 6.80 21.03 -2.83
CA THR A 59 6.49 22.42 -2.44
C THR A 59 6.18 22.53 -0.95
N SER A 60 6.33 23.72 -0.37
CA SER A 60 5.97 23.99 1.03
C SER A 60 4.51 23.70 1.35
N SER A 61 3.62 23.88 0.37
CA SER A 61 2.20 23.52 0.50
C SER A 61 1.99 22.02 0.66
N ILE A 62 2.80 21.18 0.00
CA ILE A 62 2.74 19.72 0.15
C ILE A 62 3.40 19.30 1.45
N MET A 63 4.55 19.88 1.79
CA MET A 63 5.25 19.59 3.06
C MET A 63 4.38 19.86 4.28
N SER A 64 3.58 20.93 4.28
CA SER A 64 2.66 21.24 5.39
C SER A 64 1.52 20.23 5.57
N LYS A 65 1.31 19.31 4.63
CA LYS A 65 0.27 18.27 4.70
C LYS A 65 0.77 16.94 5.27
N LEU A 66 2.09 16.70 5.29
CA LEU A 66 2.69 15.41 5.64
C LEU A 66 2.34 14.95 7.07
N GLU A 67 2.17 15.89 8.00
CA GLU A 67 1.90 15.56 9.41
C GLU A 67 0.40 15.42 9.72
N ARG A 68 -0.50 15.72 8.77
CA ARG A 68 -1.95 15.73 9.04
C ARG A 68 -2.50 14.36 9.39
N LYS A 69 -1.99 13.30 8.76
CA LYS A 69 -2.34 11.89 8.98
C LYS A 69 -3.83 11.66 9.26
N LEU A 70 -4.70 12.17 8.38
CA LEU A 70 -6.17 12.22 8.61
C LEU A 70 -6.78 10.82 8.82
N HIS A 71 -6.21 9.79 8.18
CA HIS A 71 -6.56 8.39 8.37
C HIS A 71 -6.26 7.82 9.77
N LEU A 72 -5.49 8.53 10.60
CA LEU A 72 -5.24 8.18 12.00
C LEU A 72 -6.16 8.93 12.97
N GLN A 73 -6.93 9.91 12.49
CA GLN A 73 -7.81 10.72 13.34
C GLN A 73 -9.16 10.02 13.50
N PRO A 74 -9.53 9.52 14.71
CA PRO A 74 -10.69 8.64 14.88
C PRO A 74 -12.04 9.26 14.48
N SER A 75 -12.18 10.57 14.65
CA SER A 75 -13.40 11.33 14.33
C SER A 75 -13.43 11.86 12.89
N HIS A 76 -12.35 11.74 12.14
CA HIS A 76 -12.29 12.17 10.75
C HIS A 76 -13.00 11.13 9.86
N PRO A 77 -13.78 11.52 8.83
CA PRO A 77 -14.47 10.56 7.97
C PRO A 77 -13.58 9.46 7.38
N ILE A 78 -12.34 9.81 7.02
CA ILE A 78 -11.33 8.84 6.54
C ILE A 78 -10.92 7.86 7.66
N GLY A 79 -10.71 8.35 8.89
CA GLY A 79 -10.40 7.49 10.04
C GLY A 79 -11.58 6.60 10.44
N ILE A 80 -12.81 7.09 10.34
CA ILE A 80 -14.03 6.29 10.55
C ILE A 80 -14.11 5.16 9.51
N LEU A 81 -13.94 5.49 8.22
CA LEU A 81 -13.98 4.49 7.15
C LEU A 81 -12.88 3.43 7.33
N ARG A 82 -11.66 3.86 7.66
CA ARG A 82 -10.57 2.94 8.01
C ARG A 82 -10.98 1.97 9.12
N SER A 83 -11.48 2.48 10.25
CA SER A 83 -11.88 1.65 11.38
C SER A 83 -12.99 0.65 11.03
N LEU A 84 -13.94 1.05 10.17
CA LEU A 84 -15.00 0.15 9.70
C LEU A 84 -14.43 -0.99 8.84
N ILE A 85 -13.50 -0.70 7.93
CA ILE A 85 -12.86 -1.74 7.11
C ILE A 85 -11.96 -2.66 7.97
N GLU A 86 -11.17 -2.11 8.89
CA GLU A 86 -10.35 -2.90 9.82
C GLU A 86 -11.22 -3.81 10.70
N THR A 87 -12.38 -3.34 11.15
CA THR A 87 -13.34 -4.13 11.94
C THR A 87 -13.92 -5.30 11.13
N HIS A 88 -14.14 -5.10 9.83
CA HIS A 88 -14.66 -6.15 8.94
C HIS A 88 -13.64 -7.29 8.73
N TYR A 89 -12.34 -6.98 8.79
CA TYR A 89 -11.26 -7.95 8.61
C TYR A 89 -10.42 -8.12 9.90
N PRO A 90 -10.99 -8.68 10.98
CA PRO A 90 -10.32 -8.73 12.29
C PRO A 90 -9.08 -9.63 12.31
N SER A 91 -8.94 -10.55 11.34
CA SER A 91 -7.76 -11.41 11.17
C SER A 91 -6.62 -10.75 10.40
N PHE A 92 -6.85 -9.60 9.77
CA PHE A 92 -5.82 -8.90 9.01
C PHE A 92 -4.97 -8.04 9.94
N THR A 93 -3.66 -8.05 9.74
CA THR A 93 -2.77 -7.14 10.45
C THR A 93 -3.00 -5.71 9.95
N ALA A 94 -3.45 -4.80 10.82
CA ALA A 94 -3.66 -3.40 10.47
C ALA A 94 -2.34 -2.60 10.53
N LEU A 95 -1.94 -2.04 9.40
CA LEU A 95 -0.70 -1.29 9.20
C LEU A 95 -1.02 0.15 8.81
N SER A 96 -0.41 1.12 9.50
CA SER A 96 -0.64 2.55 9.20
C SER A 96 0.53 3.48 9.54
N ASN A 97 1.64 2.93 10.07
CA ASN A 97 2.75 3.72 10.58
C ASN A 97 3.97 3.71 9.63
N PHE A 98 3.74 3.99 8.35
CA PHE A 98 4.79 4.08 7.34
C PHE A 98 5.10 5.54 6.98
N SER A 99 6.40 5.85 6.82
CA SER A 99 6.83 7.15 6.30
C SER A 99 6.30 7.37 4.88
N PRO A 100 5.78 8.56 4.53
CA PRO A 100 5.40 8.88 3.15
C PRO A 100 6.61 9.03 2.23
N VAL A 101 7.81 9.20 2.79
CA VAL A 101 9.07 9.29 2.05
C VAL A 101 9.57 7.89 1.74
N VAL A 102 9.67 7.56 0.45
CA VAL A 102 10.12 6.27 -0.08
C VAL A 102 11.20 6.46 -1.14
N THR A 103 11.90 5.39 -1.50
CA THR A 103 12.76 5.40 -2.69
C THR A 103 11.90 5.20 -3.95
N PRO A 104 12.35 5.68 -5.12
CA PRO A 104 11.70 5.34 -6.39
C PRO A 104 11.64 3.83 -6.65
N ALA A 105 12.60 3.07 -6.12
CA ALA A 105 12.61 1.61 -6.22
C ALA A 105 11.42 0.98 -5.48
N MET A 106 11.20 1.35 -4.22
CA MET A 106 10.05 0.89 -3.44
C MET A 106 8.73 1.24 -4.13
N ASN A 107 8.62 2.45 -4.67
CA ASN A 107 7.39 2.93 -5.29
C ASN A 107 7.16 2.34 -6.70
N PHE A 108 8.19 1.88 -7.41
CA PHE A 108 8.05 1.46 -8.81
C PHE A 108 8.81 0.18 -9.16
N ASP A 109 10.14 0.14 -8.94
CA ASP A 109 11.00 -0.95 -9.42
C ASP A 109 10.62 -2.29 -8.75
N ASP A 110 10.47 -2.27 -7.42
CA ASP A 110 10.08 -3.42 -6.61
C ASP A 110 8.70 -3.96 -7.03
N LEU A 111 7.87 -3.07 -7.60
CA LEU A 111 6.55 -3.39 -8.12
C LEU A 111 6.54 -3.71 -9.62
N SER A 112 7.72 -3.79 -10.25
CA SER A 112 7.88 -4.13 -11.67
C SER A 112 7.28 -3.11 -12.64
N PHE A 113 7.14 -1.85 -12.23
CA PHE A 113 6.83 -0.77 -13.16
C PHE A 113 8.02 -0.53 -14.08
N PRO A 114 7.84 -0.39 -15.40
CA PRO A 114 8.95 -0.14 -16.31
C PRO A 114 9.57 1.25 -16.08
N LEU A 115 10.81 1.45 -16.52
CA LEU A 115 11.56 2.70 -16.29
C LEU A 115 10.96 3.92 -16.99
N ASP A 116 10.20 3.70 -18.08
CA ASP A 116 9.49 4.70 -18.87
C ASP A 116 8.02 4.88 -18.43
N HIS A 117 7.61 4.28 -17.32
CA HIS A 117 6.25 4.40 -16.82
C HIS A 117 5.88 5.87 -16.54
N PRO A 118 4.74 6.40 -17.03
CA PRO A 118 4.38 7.81 -16.92
C PRO A 118 4.34 8.32 -15.47
N GLY A 119 3.93 7.46 -14.52
CA GLY A 119 3.93 7.81 -13.10
C GLY A 119 5.30 8.19 -12.53
N ARG A 120 6.42 7.85 -13.19
CA ARG A 120 7.78 8.27 -12.79
C ARG A 120 8.10 9.71 -13.21
N SER A 121 7.26 10.33 -14.05
CA SER A 121 7.46 11.69 -14.54
C SER A 121 7.46 12.70 -13.39
N LEU A 122 8.28 13.74 -13.53
CA LEU A 122 8.26 14.88 -12.62
C LEU A 122 6.93 15.63 -12.66
N THR A 123 6.12 15.47 -13.71
CA THR A 123 4.78 16.08 -13.82
C THR A 123 3.75 15.40 -12.94
N ASP A 124 3.95 14.12 -12.60
CA ASP A 124 2.94 13.25 -11.97
C ASP A 124 3.31 12.91 -10.52
N SER A 125 4.61 12.97 -10.19
CA SER A 125 5.16 12.56 -8.90
C SER A 125 5.92 13.67 -8.18
N TYR A 126 5.83 13.67 -6.84
CA TYR A 126 6.61 14.56 -5.99
C TYR A 126 7.95 13.92 -5.59
N TYR A 127 9.04 14.45 -6.15
CA TYR A 127 10.40 14.08 -5.80
C TYR A 127 10.99 15.09 -4.82
N ILE A 128 11.56 14.56 -3.73
CA ILE A 128 12.39 15.34 -2.80
C ILE A 128 13.77 15.52 -3.44
N ASN A 129 14.29 14.46 -4.05
CA ASN A 129 15.46 14.44 -4.94
C ASN A 129 15.42 13.16 -5.79
N SER A 130 16.49 12.84 -6.51
CA SER A 130 16.58 11.65 -7.34
C SER A 130 16.47 10.32 -6.58
N ASP A 131 16.82 10.31 -5.29
CA ASP A 131 16.84 9.10 -4.45
C ASP A 131 15.59 8.97 -3.55
N ARG A 132 14.78 10.02 -3.43
CA ARG A 132 13.64 10.10 -2.49
C ARG A 132 12.45 10.80 -3.10
N MET A 133 11.27 10.22 -2.90
CA MET A 133 10.00 10.76 -3.35
C MET A 133 8.91 10.55 -2.30
N LEU A 134 7.79 11.25 -2.46
CA LEU A 134 6.58 10.91 -1.73
C LEU A 134 5.86 9.76 -2.45
N ARG A 135 5.43 8.74 -1.70
CA ARG A 135 4.74 7.57 -2.27
C ARG A 135 3.49 7.97 -3.06
N THR A 136 3.31 7.38 -4.24
CA THR A 136 2.14 7.63 -5.11
C THR A 136 0.99 6.64 -4.88
N HIS A 137 1.27 5.56 -4.17
CA HIS A 137 0.32 4.53 -3.76
C HIS A 137 0.85 3.77 -2.53
N THR A 138 -0.04 3.10 -1.81
CA THR A 138 0.29 2.29 -0.63
C THR A 138 1.16 1.08 -0.96
N SER A 139 1.10 0.56 -2.19
CA SER A 139 1.86 -0.62 -2.62
C SER A 139 3.38 -0.41 -2.56
N ALA A 140 3.84 0.84 -2.40
CA ALA A 140 5.25 1.15 -2.16
C ALA A 140 5.83 0.46 -0.90
N HIS A 141 4.96 -0.04 -0.02
CA HIS A 141 5.35 -0.79 1.19
C HIS A 141 4.99 -2.29 1.11
N GLU A 142 4.47 -2.77 -0.02
CA GLU A 142 4.02 -4.18 -0.19
C GLU A 142 5.18 -5.16 -0.01
N VAL A 143 6.27 -4.94 -0.74
CA VAL A 143 7.44 -5.82 -0.74
C VAL A 143 8.12 -5.83 0.63
N GLU A 144 8.28 -4.66 1.26
CA GLU A 144 8.80 -4.54 2.63
C GLU A 144 7.92 -5.29 3.64
N THR A 145 6.59 -5.21 3.49
CA THR A 145 5.63 -5.87 4.38
C THR A 145 5.71 -7.38 4.27
N PHE A 146 5.76 -7.92 3.03
CA PHE A 146 5.92 -9.36 2.83
C PHE A 146 7.30 -9.87 3.25
N ALA A 147 8.36 -9.08 3.07
CA ALA A 147 9.71 -9.43 3.55
C ALA A 147 9.78 -9.54 5.08
N LYS A 148 8.91 -8.82 5.82
CA LYS A 148 8.73 -8.96 7.28
C LYS A 148 7.93 -10.22 7.68
N GLY A 149 7.47 -11.01 6.72
CA GLY A 149 6.69 -12.23 6.97
C GLY A 149 5.21 -11.99 7.23
N ILE A 150 4.70 -10.75 7.06
CA ILE A 150 3.28 -10.44 7.25
C ILE A 150 2.55 -10.85 5.97
N ARG A 151 1.78 -11.94 6.04
CA ARG A 151 1.12 -12.55 4.87
C ARG A 151 -0.35 -12.19 4.70
N GLN A 152 -0.94 -11.50 5.67
CA GLN A 152 -2.35 -11.08 5.66
C GLN A 152 -2.48 -9.73 6.38
N TRP A 153 -2.71 -8.66 5.61
CA TRP A 153 -2.62 -7.30 6.14
C TRP A 153 -3.53 -6.30 5.41
N LEU A 154 -3.90 -5.25 6.13
CA LEU A 154 -4.48 -4.03 5.61
C LEU A 154 -3.50 -2.89 5.86
N LEU A 155 -3.21 -2.08 4.84
CA LEU A 155 -2.33 -0.93 4.93
C LEU A 155 -3.10 0.34 4.57
N THR A 156 -3.21 1.28 5.50
CA THR A 156 -3.81 2.60 5.24
C THR A 156 -2.77 3.69 5.30
N ALA A 157 -2.74 4.54 4.27
CA ALA A 157 -1.83 5.68 4.25
C ALA A 157 -2.34 6.83 3.36
N ASP A 158 -1.84 8.03 3.62
CA ASP A 158 -1.88 9.18 2.71
C ASP A 158 -0.93 8.97 1.52
N VAL A 159 -1.32 9.37 0.32
CA VAL A 159 -0.53 9.23 -0.92
C VAL A 159 -0.53 10.54 -1.69
N TYR A 160 0.52 10.74 -2.48
CA TYR A 160 0.85 12.04 -3.04
C TYR A 160 0.98 11.94 -4.56
N ARG A 161 0.21 12.76 -5.28
CA ARG A 161 0.28 12.85 -6.74
C ARG A 161 0.23 14.30 -7.16
N ARG A 162 0.96 14.63 -8.21
CA ARG A 162 0.83 15.91 -8.90
C ARG A 162 -0.33 15.77 -9.87
N ASP A 163 -1.47 16.30 -9.47
CA ASP A 163 -2.71 16.23 -10.23
C ASP A 163 -3.32 17.63 -10.32
N GLU A 164 -4.29 17.80 -11.21
CA GLU A 164 -5.10 19.00 -11.24
C GLU A 164 -5.89 19.14 -9.92
N ILE A 165 -6.27 20.35 -9.56
CA ILE A 165 -7.07 20.60 -8.36
C ILE A 165 -8.47 21.00 -8.82
N ASP A 166 -9.40 20.06 -8.73
CA ASP A 166 -10.79 20.24 -9.07
C ASP A 166 -11.71 19.56 -8.03
N GLY A 167 -13.00 19.41 -8.33
CA GLY A 167 -13.95 18.78 -7.40
C GLY A 167 -13.70 17.29 -7.12
N SER A 168 -12.88 16.62 -7.92
CA SER A 168 -12.57 15.19 -7.87
C SER A 168 -11.08 14.88 -7.61
N HIS A 169 -10.19 15.85 -7.83
CA HIS A 169 -8.74 15.65 -7.74
C HIS A 169 -8.14 16.51 -6.62
N TYR A 170 -7.30 15.88 -5.80
CA TYR A 170 -6.56 16.56 -4.75
C TYR A 170 -5.15 15.97 -4.60
N PRO A 171 -4.09 16.77 -4.44
CA PRO A 171 -2.70 16.28 -4.46
C PRO A 171 -2.33 15.30 -3.33
N VAL A 172 -3.16 15.25 -2.28
CA VAL A 172 -2.97 14.37 -1.12
C VAL A 172 -4.28 13.66 -0.80
N PHE A 173 -4.39 12.40 -1.15
CA PHE A 173 -5.55 11.57 -0.82
C PHE A 173 -5.11 10.35 -0.03
N HIS A 174 -6.03 9.45 0.30
CA HIS A 174 -5.76 8.31 1.16
C HIS A 174 -6.14 7.02 0.44
N GLN A 175 -5.30 6.01 0.59
CA GLN A 175 -5.57 4.66 0.14
C GLN A 175 -5.60 3.72 1.33
N MET A 176 -6.45 2.70 1.22
CA MET A 176 -6.32 1.48 1.97
C MET A 176 -6.10 0.35 0.97
N GLU A 177 -5.13 -0.50 1.26
CA GLU A 177 -4.77 -1.67 0.47
C GLU A 177 -4.82 -2.90 1.36
N GLY A 178 -5.26 -4.02 0.80
CA GLY A 178 -5.32 -5.28 1.51
C GLY A 178 -4.67 -6.37 0.69
N ALA A 179 -3.89 -7.22 1.36
CA ALA A 179 -3.30 -8.40 0.72
C ALA A 179 -3.36 -9.62 1.65
N ARG A 180 -3.54 -10.78 1.04
CA ARG A 180 -3.48 -12.09 1.68
C ARG A 180 -2.81 -13.08 0.75
N ILE A 181 -1.85 -13.84 1.28
CA ILE A 181 -1.18 -14.93 0.56
C ILE A 181 -1.74 -16.26 1.06
N PHE A 182 -2.11 -17.13 0.12
CA PHE A 182 -2.50 -18.51 0.38
C PHE A 182 -1.36 -19.44 0.04
N HIS A 183 -1.20 -20.50 0.84
CA HIS A 183 -0.23 -21.54 0.54
C HIS A 183 -0.77 -22.47 -0.54
N ASP A 184 0.09 -22.79 -1.52
CA ASP A 184 -0.20 -23.77 -2.56
C ASP A 184 0.02 -25.21 -2.04
N SER A 185 -0.55 -25.52 -0.88
CA SER A 185 -0.58 -26.86 -0.27
C SER A 185 -2.02 -27.34 -0.14
N ALA A 186 -2.23 -28.64 0.05
CA ALA A 186 -3.58 -29.19 0.23
C ALA A 186 -4.34 -28.49 1.37
N GLU A 187 -3.66 -28.20 2.48
CA GLU A 187 -4.22 -27.50 3.64
C GLU A 187 -4.54 -26.04 3.32
N GLY A 188 -3.65 -25.34 2.60
CA GLY A 188 -3.87 -23.95 2.23
C GLY A 188 -5.01 -23.76 1.22
N ILE A 189 -5.18 -24.72 0.31
CA ILE A 189 -6.31 -24.75 -0.62
C ILE A 189 -7.61 -25.10 0.11
N GLN A 190 -7.59 -26.04 1.05
CA GLN A 190 -8.77 -26.33 1.88
C GLN A 190 -9.21 -25.11 2.70
N GLU A 191 -8.27 -24.38 3.30
CA GLU A 191 -8.56 -23.13 4.03
C GLU A 191 -9.24 -22.10 3.11
N LEU A 192 -8.75 -21.96 1.88
CA LEU A 192 -9.30 -21.05 0.88
C LEU A 192 -10.73 -21.44 0.45
N GLU A 193 -10.98 -22.74 0.24
CA GLU A 193 -12.31 -23.27 -0.10
C GLU A 193 -13.31 -23.07 1.04
N ASP A 194 -12.90 -23.35 2.29
CA ASP A 194 -13.72 -23.17 3.48
C ASP A 194 -14.07 -21.68 3.68
N ASP A 195 -13.11 -20.79 3.45
CA ASP A 195 -13.34 -19.34 3.53
C ASP A 195 -14.30 -18.85 2.44
N ASN A 196 -14.17 -19.38 1.21
CA ASN A 196 -15.11 -19.11 0.12
C ASN A 196 -16.53 -19.57 0.47
N ALA A 197 -16.68 -20.79 0.99
CA ALA A 197 -17.97 -21.32 1.42
C ALA A 197 -18.61 -20.47 2.52
N ARG A 198 -17.81 -20.05 3.51
CA ARG A 198 -18.25 -19.15 4.59
C ARG A 198 -18.74 -17.81 4.06
N LEU A 199 -17.98 -17.18 3.15
CA LEU A 199 -18.35 -15.89 2.55
C LEU A 199 -19.62 -16.02 1.69
N LEU A 200 -19.77 -17.09 0.93
CA LEU A 200 -20.99 -17.38 0.16
C LEU A 200 -22.23 -17.46 1.06
N VAL A 201 -22.14 -18.21 2.17
CA VAL A 201 -23.24 -18.32 3.15
C VAL A 201 -23.57 -16.97 3.78
N HIS A 202 -22.56 -16.14 4.06
CA HIS A 202 -22.77 -14.79 4.58
C HIS A 202 -23.48 -13.89 3.55
N LEU A 203 -23.00 -13.86 2.30
CA LEU A 203 -23.57 -13.03 1.24
C LEU A 203 -24.97 -13.45 0.82
N ALA A 204 -25.28 -14.76 0.87
CA ALA A 204 -26.61 -15.29 0.57
C ALA A 204 -27.70 -14.81 1.54
N LYS A 205 -27.32 -14.29 2.72
CA LYS A 205 -28.26 -13.68 3.68
C LYS A 205 -28.67 -12.26 3.28
N SER A 206 -27.95 -11.65 2.33
CA SER A 206 -28.25 -10.30 1.87
C SER A 206 -29.30 -10.31 0.76
N ASN A 207 -30.14 -9.28 0.75
CA ASN A 207 -31.08 -9.04 -0.34
C ASN A 207 -30.45 -8.15 -1.45
N ILE A 208 -29.13 -8.20 -1.59
CA ILE A 208 -28.38 -7.41 -2.58
C ILE A 208 -28.09 -8.30 -3.77
N VAL A 209 -28.52 -7.88 -4.96
CA VAL A 209 -28.16 -8.53 -6.21
C VAL A 209 -26.70 -8.16 -6.51
N ILE A 210 -25.80 -9.13 -6.42
CA ILE A 210 -24.40 -8.97 -6.79
C ILE A 210 -24.27 -9.33 -8.26
N GLU A 211 -24.39 -8.32 -9.13
CA GLU A 211 -24.14 -8.45 -10.57
C GLU A 211 -22.65 -8.25 -10.84
N ASP A 212 -21.88 -9.32 -10.70
CA ASP A 212 -20.45 -9.26 -10.98
C ASP A 212 -20.01 -10.55 -11.67
N ILE A 213 -19.36 -10.44 -12.83
CA ILE A 213 -18.80 -11.56 -13.59
C ILE A 213 -17.30 -11.32 -13.80
N PRO A 214 -16.44 -11.67 -12.83
CA PRO A 214 -15.00 -11.78 -13.05
C PRO A 214 -14.63 -13.25 -13.28
N HIS A 215 -13.81 -13.52 -14.28
CA HIS A 215 -13.12 -14.79 -14.51
C HIS A 215 -11.67 -14.44 -14.81
N VAL A 216 -10.73 -15.37 -14.61
CA VAL A 216 -9.40 -15.25 -15.24
C VAL A 216 -9.62 -15.21 -16.76
N THR A 217 -9.49 -14.03 -17.36
CA THR A 217 -9.70 -13.81 -18.79
C THR A 217 -8.37 -13.84 -19.53
N GLY A 218 -8.40 -13.94 -20.86
CA GLY A 218 -7.20 -13.75 -21.68
C GLY A 218 -6.54 -12.37 -21.51
N THR A 219 -7.28 -11.36 -21.02
CA THR A 219 -6.76 -10.01 -20.74
C THR A 219 -6.15 -9.86 -19.34
N ASN A 220 -6.41 -10.80 -18.42
CA ASN A 220 -5.80 -10.89 -17.11
C ASN A 220 -5.57 -12.37 -16.73
N PRO A 221 -4.65 -13.06 -17.44
CA PRO A 221 -4.44 -14.50 -17.26
C PRO A 221 -3.74 -14.78 -15.93
N ALA A 222 -3.92 -16.00 -15.42
CA ALA A 222 -3.07 -16.52 -14.37
C ALA A 222 -1.60 -16.45 -14.82
N GLN A 223 -0.71 -16.10 -13.89
CA GLN A 223 0.72 -16.12 -14.18
C GLN A 223 1.17 -17.54 -14.50
N ALA A 224 2.12 -17.68 -15.44
CA ALA A 224 2.56 -18.99 -15.94
C ALA A 224 3.10 -19.93 -14.84
N SER A 225 3.59 -19.37 -13.73
CA SER A 225 4.10 -20.11 -12.58
C SER A 225 3.02 -20.59 -11.60
N HIS A 226 1.76 -20.18 -11.79
CA HIS A 226 0.67 -20.52 -10.88
C HIS A 226 -0.25 -21.60 -11.45
N ASN A 227 -0.77 -22.44 -10.55
CA ASN A 227 -1.84 -23.36 -10.88
C ASN A 227 -3.10 -22.55 -11.25
N PRO A 228 -3.66 -22.71 -12.47
CA PRO A 228 -4.83 -21.95 -12.88
C PRO A 228 -6.07 -22.18 -12.00
N LEU A 229 -6.27 -23.41 -11.49
CA LEU A 229 -7.40 -23.74 -10.63
C LEU A 229 -7.31 -23.01 -9.29
N HIS A 230 -6.12 -23.02 -8.67
CA HIS A 230 -5.91 -22.33 -7.40
C HIS A 230 -5.98 -20.80 -7.57
N SER A 231 -5.50 -20.30 -8.71
CA SER A 231 -5.62 -18.88 -9.06
C SER A 231 -7.09 -18.43 -9.15
N GLU A 232 -7.96 -19.27 -9.73
CA GLU A 232 -9.40 -19.00 -9.79
C GLU A 232 -10.04 -18.99 -8.40
N LEU A 233 -9.66 -19.92 -7.51
CA LEU A 233 -10.13 -19.94 -6.11
C LEU A 233 -9.74 -18.67 -5.35
N VAL A 234 -8.51 -18.16 -5.55
CA VAL A 234 -8.03 -16.91 -4.94
C VAL A 234 -8.79 -15.71 -5.51
N ALA A 235 -9.02 -15.68 -6.83
CA ALA A 235 -9.81 -14.62 -7.46
C ALA A 235 -11.26 -14.61 -6.94
N GLN A 236 -11.87 -15.79 -6.77
CA GLN A 236 -13.17 -15.95 -6.15
C GLN A 236 -13.17 -15.44 -4.70
N ASN A 237 -12.14 -15.77 -3.90
CA ASN A 237 -12.03 -15.30 -2.51
C ASN A 237 -11.92 -13.78 -2.42
N LEU A 238 -11.10 -13.16 -3.27
CA LEU A 238 -10.99 -11.71 -3.33
C LEU A 238 -12.35 -11.07 -3.62
N LYS A 239 -13.08 -11.60 -4.61
CA LYS A 239 -14.42 -11.12 -4.97
C LYS A 239 -15.40 -11.23 -3.80
N LEU A 240 -15.49 -12.41 -3.20
CA LEU A 240 -16.39 -12.68 -2.09
C LEU A 240 -16.05 -11.79 -0.88
N SER A 241 -14.77 -11.60 -0.61
CA SER A 241 -14.26 -10.73 0.47
C SER A 241 -14.65 -9.27 0.24
N LEU A 242 -14.48 -8.74 -0.97
CA LEU A 242 -14.86 -7.36 -1.30
C LEU A 242 -16.37 -7.14 -1.25
N ASN A 243 -17.16 -8.10 -1.75
CA ASN A 243 -18.61 -8.02 -1.67
C ASN A 243 -19.10 -8.04 -0.22
N SER A 244 -18.47 -8.87 0.63
CA SER A 244 -18.78 -8.93 2.06
C SER A 244 -18.48 -7.59 2.74
N LEU A 245 -17.37 -6.94 2.38
CA LEU A 245 -17.03 -5.60 2.89
C LEU A 245 -18.07 -4.56 2.48
N ILE A 246 -18.44 -4.51 1.20
CA ILE A 246 -19.43 -3.56 0.70
C ILE A 246 -20.80 -3.77 1.37
N LEU A 247 -21.20 -5.03 1.55
CA LEU A 247 -22.41 -5.39 2.27
C LEU A 247 -22.39 -4.88 3.72
N ASP A 248 -21.28 -5.07 4.44
CA ASP A 248 -21.18 -4.63 5.84
C ASP A 248 -21.13 -3.09 5.97
N LEU A 249 -20.47 -2.41 5.03
CA LEU A 249 -20.37 -0.95 5.02
C LEU A 249 -21.69 -0.27 4.66
N PHE A 250 -22.45 -0.83 3.70
CA PHE A 250 -23.58 -0.12 3.08
C PHE A 250 -24.92 -0.87 3.14
N GLY A 251 -24.93 -2.17 3.41
CA GLY A 251 -26.13 -3.02 3.36
C GLY A 251 -27.22 -2.59 4.35
N GLY A 252 -26.83 -2.16 5.55
CA GLY A 252 -27.78 -1.64 6.55
C GLY A 252 -28.48 -0.33 6.17
N ARG A 253 -27.93 0.41 5.20
CA ARG A 253 -28.54 1.64 4.65
C ARG A 253 -29.39 1.37 3.40
N ALA A 254 -29.16 0.24 2.73
CA ALA A 254 -29.89 -0.20 1.54
C ALA A 254 -31.12 -1.09 1.85
N GLY A 255 -31.47 -1.27 3.14
CA GLY A 255 -32.67 -2.01 3.57
C GLY A 255 -32.43 -3.39 4.18
N ALA A 256 -31.18 -3.81 4.43
CA ALA A 256 -30.91 -5.01 5.21
C ALA A 256 -31.18 -4.75 6.70
N GLN A 257 -32.26 -5.31 7.25
CA GLN A 257 -32.55 -5.25 8.68
C GLN A 257 -31.40 -5.89 9.48
N ARG A 258 -30.84 -5.16 10.45
CA ARG A 258 -29.91 -5.73 11.44
C ARG A 258 -30.66 -6.82 12.21
N ALA A 259 -30.40 -8.09 11.90
CA ALA A 259 -30.77 -9.18 12.80
C ALA A 259 -29.94 -9.01 14.09
N ASN A 260 -30.64 -8.82 15.21
CA ASN A 260 -30.07 -8.63 16.54
C ASN A 260 -29.07 -9.73 16.91
N LEU A 261 -27.78 -9.40 16.89
CA LEU A 261 -26.73 -10.13 17.61
C LEU A 261 -26.58 -9.53 19.01
N CYS A 262 -27.58 -9.75 19.87
CA CYS A 262 -27.42 -9.68 21.32
C CYS A 262 -28.35 -10.73 21.92
N GLY A 263 -27.76 -11.86 22.29
CA GLY A 263 -28.43 -12.90 23.05
C GLY A 263 -28.86 -12.37 24.41
N SER A 264 -30.10 -12.69 24.75
CA SER A 264 -30.70 -12.58 26.07
C SER A 264 -29.89 -13.35 27.10
N GLY A 265 -29.26 -12.64 28.04
CA GLY A 265 -28.89 -13.18 29.34
C GLY A 265 -30.04 -12.92 30.31
N GLY A 266 -30.78 -13.98 30.64
CA GLY A 266 -31.58 -14.07 31.86
C GLY A 266 -30.78 -14.70 32.97
#